data_AF-A0A554X8F7-F1
#
_entry.id   AF-A0A554X8F7-F1
#
_cell.length_a   1.000
_cell.length_b   1.000
_cell.length_c   1.000
_cell.angle_alpha   90.00
_cell.angle_beta   90.00
_cell.angle_gamma   90.00
#
_symmetry.space_group_name_H-M   'P 1'
#
loop_
_entity.id
_entity.type
_entity.pdbx_description
1 polymer ?
#
loop_
_entity_poly.entity_id
_entity_poly.type
_entity_poly.pdbx_seq_one_letter_code
_entity_poly.pdbx_strand_id
1 'polypeptide(L)'
;MSKVIHTRVDDDIAEMIERESSRTGKSVAQVLRDACLTHFTKRPENASRDAMDARMAELARDIDEKLSAMQEALKREIRERYRIPSFREYRIFYDLEIEPIPNNDLDSYDFYSWMLRCAKAYWRRYGKWPTPADARQFGNSSRRFEWPNSPTKE
;
A
#
# COMPACT_ATOMS: atom_id res chain seq x y z
N MET A 1 -24.02 39.25 -26.91
CA MET A 1 -24.40 39.25 -25.48
C MET A 1 -23.17 38.97 -24.64
N SER A 2 -22.75 39.89 -23.76
CA SER A 2 -21.60 39.69 -22.87
C SER A 2 -22.03 38.86 -21.66
N LYS A 3 -21.31 37.79 -21.31
CA LYS A 3 -21.55 37.02 -20.09
C LYS A 3 -20.89 37.73 -18.91
N VAL A 4 -21.66 38.02 -17.87
CA VAL A 4 -21.14 38.58 -16.61
C VAL A 4 -20.65 37.42 -15.73
N ILE A 5 -19.41 37.50 -15.26
CA ILE A 5 -18.80 36.55 -14.34
C ILE A 5 -18.55 37.29 -13.03
N HIS A 6 -19.01 36.73 -11.92
CA HIS A 6 -18.75 37.26 -10.58
C HIS A 6 -17.61 36.47 -9.94
N THR A 7 -16.59 37.17 -9.47
CA THR A 7 -15.43 36.59 -8.79
C THR A 7 -15.14 37.34 -7.50
N ARG A 8 -14.78 36.62 -6.45
CA ARG A 8 -14.22 37.22 -5.23
C ARG A 8 -12.71 37.39 -5.41
N VAL A 9 -12.20 38.50 -4.91
CA VAL A 9 -10.78 38.85 -4.92
C VAL A 9 -10.46 39.40 -3.53
N ASP A 10 -9.22 39.23 -3.09
CA ASP A 10 -8.78 39.75 -1.80
C ASP A 10 -8.79 41.29 -1.78
N ASP A 11 -9.01 41.87 -0.61
CA ASP A 11 -9.21 43.32 -0.44
C ASP A 11 -8.00 44.14 -0.96
N ASP A 12 -6.77 43.67 -0.74
CA ASP A 12 -5.55 44.31 -1.24
C ASP A 12 -5.53 44.39 -2.78
N ILE A 13 -6.03 43.34 -3.44
CA ILE A 13 -6.10 43.26 -4.90
C ILE A 13 -7.22 44.15 -5.42
N ALA A 14 -8.36 44.18 -4.72
CA ALA A 14 -9.47 45.08 -5.04
C ALA A 14 -9.04 46.55 -4.98
N GLU A 15 -8.34 46.96 -3.91
CA GLU A 15 -7.84 48.34 -3.75
C GLU A 15 -6.86 48.70 -4.88
N MET A 16 -5.98 47.77 -5.25
CA MET A 16 -5.04 47.97 -6.36
C MET A 16 -5.76 48.20 -7.69
N ILE A 17 -6.81 47.43 -7.98
CA ILE A 17 -7.59 47.56 -9.22
C ILE A 17 -8.36 48.89 -9.25
N GLU A 18 -8.96 49.30 -8.12
CA GLU A 18 -9.68 50.57 -8.01
C GLU A 18 -8.75 51.78 -8.13
N ARG A 19 -7.55 51.70 -7.54
CA ARG A 19 -6.52 52.73 -7.69
C ARG A 19 -6.10 52.89 -9.14
N GLU A 20 -5.90 51.78 -9.85
CA GLU A 20 -5.51 51.79 -11.27
C GLU A 20 -6.66 52.26 -12.19
N SER A 21 -7.90 51.90 -11.88
CA SER A 21 -9.11 52.41 -12.53
C SER A 21 -9.22 53.92 -12.40
N SER A 22 -9.01 54.46 -11.19
CA SER A 22 -9.02 55.90 -10.92
C SER A 22 -7.88 56.63 -11.64
N ARG A 23 -6.67 56.05 -11.65
CA ARG A 23 -5.48 56.63 -12.29
C ARG A 23 -5.62 56.73 -13.81
N THR A 24 -6.24 55.73 -14.43
CA THR A 24 -6.35 55.63 -15.91
C THR A 24 -7.67 56.16 -16.45
N GLY A 25 -8.65 56.46 -15.57
CA GLY A 25 -10.01 56.85 -15.95
C GLY A 25 -10.81 55.73 -16.62
N LYS A 26 -10.31 54.50 -16.62
CA LYS A 26 -10.94 53.32 -17.23
C LYS A 26 -11.83 52.62 -16.21
N SER A 27 -12.90 51.97 -16.67
CA SER A 27 -13.70 51.10 -15.80
C SER A 27 -12.89 49.90 -15.28
N VAL A 28 -13.21 49.40 -14.09
CA VAL A 28 -12.60 48.20 -13.50
C VAL A 28 -12.60 47.01 -14.48
N ALA A 29 -13.72 46.79 -15.19
CA ALA A 29 -13.84 45.71 -16.18
C ALA A 29 -12.94 45.90 -17.42
N GLN A 30 -12.53 47.14 -17.70
CA GLN A 30 -11.60 47.45 -18.79
C GLN A 30 -10.15 47.35 -18.32
N VAL A 31 -9.84 47.79 -17.10
CA VAL A 31 -8.53 47.56 -16.46
C VAL A 31 -8.23 46.07 -16.36
N LEU A 32 -9.19 45.27 -15.88
CA LEU A 32 -9.04 43.81 -15.81
C LEU A 32 -8.88 43.17 -17.18
N ARG A 33 -9.63 43.64 -18.19
CA ARG A 33 -9.45 43.15 -19.57
C ARG A 33 -8.07 43.49 -20.12
N ASP A 34 -7.61 44.72 -19.93
CA ASP A 34 -6.30 45.16 -20.41
C ASP A 34 -5.17 44.41 -19.68
N ALA A 35 -5.31 44.18 -18.37
CA ALA A 35 -4.40 43.37 -17.57
C ALA A 35 -4.37 41.92 -18.05
N CYS A 36 -5.54 41.29 -18.27
CA CYS A 36 -5.59 39.96 -18.87
C CYS A 36 -4.93 39.95 -20.25
N LEU A 37 -5.24 40.89 -21.13
CA LEU A 37 -4.68 40.94 -22.48
C LEU A 37 -3.15 41.13 -22.46
N THR A 38 -2.62 41.97 -21.58
CA THR A 38 -1.17 42.17 -21.42
C THR A 38 -0.46 40.97 -20.75
N HIS A 39 -1.09 40.28 -19.81
CA HIS A 39 -0.52 39.08 -19.19
C HIS A 39 -0.63 37.83 -20.07
N PHE A 40 -1.70 37.68 -20.86
CA PHE A 40 -1.85 36.56 -21.81
C PHE A 40 -1.05 36.73 -23.10
N THR A 41 -0.76 37.97 -23.53
CA THR A 41 0.14 38.23 -24.67
C THR A 41 1.61 38.14 -24.29
N LYS A 42 1.95 38.31 -23.00
CA LYS A 42 3.25 37.96 -22.44
C LYS A 42 3.27 36.53 -21.93
N ARG A 43 2.85 35.57 -22.76
CA ARG A 43 3.36 34.20 -22.59
C ARG A 43 4.90 34.36 -22.67
N PRO A 44 5.68 33.98 -21.64
CA PRO A 44 7.12 34.02 -21.80
C PRO A 44 7.45 33.03 -22.92
N GLU A 45 7.70 33.52 -24.13
CA GLU A 45 8.00 32.69 -25.30
C GLU A 45 9.28 31.87 -25.08
N ASN A 46 10.05 32.17 -24.04
CA ASN A 46 11.34 31.54 -23.75
C ASN A 46 11.56 31.20 -22.26
N ALA A 47 10.51 30.88 -21.50
CA ALA A 47 10.71 30.03 -20.32
C ALA A 47 10.96 28.61 -20.87
N SER A 48 12.23 28.40 -21.25
CA SER A 48 12.79 27.34 -22.09
C SER A 48 11.93 26.07 -22.15
N ARG A 49 11.47 25.72 -23.35
CA ARG A 49 10.83 24.43 -23.63
C ARG A 49 11.66 23.27 -23.06
N ASP A 50 12.99 23.40 -23.07
CA ASP A 50 13.92 22.44 -22.47
C ASP A 50 13.79 22.37 -20.94
N ALA A 51 13.50 23.48 -20.25
CA ALA A 51 13.24 23.47 -18.81
C ALA A 51 11.90 22.81 -18.46
N MET A 52 10.90 22.94 -19.34
CA MET A 52 9.61 22.25 -19.19
C MET A 52 9.76 20.76 -19.51
N ASP A 53 10.49 20.39 -20.55
CA ASP A 53 10.78 19.02 -20.92
C ASP A 53 11.65 18.32 -19.85
N ALA A 54 12.62 19.03 -19.26
CA ALA A 54 13.41 18.53 -18.13
C ALA A 54 12.53 18.26 -16.88
N ARG A 55 11.62 19.18 -16.54
CA ARG A 55 10.67 18.97 -15.44
C ARG A 55 9.69 17.82 -15.70
N MET A 56 9.23 17.65 -16.94
CA MET A 56 8.35 16.55 -17.31
C MET A 56 9.09 15.21 -17.26
N ALA A 57 10.36 15.17 -17.68
CA ALA A 57 11.21 13.98 -17.57
C ALA A 57 11.51 13.61 -16.10
N GLU A 58 11.78 14.61 -15.26
CA GLU A 58 11.96 14.43 -13.81
C GLU A 58 10.68 13.89 -13.17
N LEU A 59 9.52 14.48 -13.48
CA LEU A 59 8.22 14.01 -12.99
C LEU A 59 7.91 12.57 -13.44
N ALA A 60 8.23 12.22 -14.69
CA ALA A 60 8.05 10.86 -15.20
C ALA A 60 8.92 9.84 -14.43
N ARG A 61 10.18 10.19 -14.14
CA ARG A 61 11.06 9.35 -13.31
C ARG A 61 10.52 9.19 -11.89
N ASP A 62 10.08 10.27 -11.27
CA ASP A 62 9.50 10.24 -9.92
C ASP A 62 8.25 9.34 -9.85
N ILE A 63 7.42 9.38 -10.88
CA ILE A 63 6.24 8.53 -10.99
C ILE A 63 6.64 7.06 -11.14
N ASP A 64 7.61 6.75 -12.01
CA ASP A 64 8.09 5.37 -12.22
C ASP A 64 8.75 4.79 -10.96
N GLU A 65 9.53 5.59 -10.23
CA GLU A 65 10.15 5.19 -8.98
C GLU A 65 9.09 4.92 -7.89
N LYS A 66 8.09 5.80 -7.77
CA LYS A 66 6.97 5.61 -6.83
C LYS A 66 6.13 4.40 -7.19
N LEU A 67 5.82 4.20 -8.47
CA LEU A 67 5.08 3.03 -8.95
C LEU A 67 5.84 1.73 -8.67
N SER A 68 7.15 1.71 -8.92
CA SER A 68 8.01 0.56 -8.60
C SER A 68 8.02 0.25 -7.11
N ALA A 69 8.15 1.28 -6.26
CA ALA A 69 8.11 1.12 -4.81
C ALA A 69 6.75 0.58 -4.33
N MET A 70 5.64 1.08 -4.88
CA MET A 70 4.30 0.60 -4.58
C MET A 70 4.08 -0.85 -5.02
N GLN A 71 4.58 -1.23 -6.20
CA GLN A 71 4.50 -2.61 -6.67
C GLN A 71 5.26 -3.58 -5.76
N GLU A 72 6.46 -3.22 -5.31
CA GLU A 72 7.23 -4.06 -4.39
C GLU A 72 6.61 -4.13 -2.99
N ALA A 73 6.04 -3.03 -2.50
CA ALA A 73 5.29 -3.02 -1.25
C ALA A 73 4.05 -3.94 -1.33
N LEU A 74 3.29 -3.85 -2.42
CA LEU A 74 2.12 -4.69 -2.65
C LEU A 74 2.50 -6.18 -2.78
N LYS A 75 3.56 -6.50 -3.53
CA LYS A 75 4.09 -7.88 -3.61
C LYS A 75 4.48 -8.41 -2.23
N ARG A 76 5.10 -7.59 -1.39
CA ARG A 76 5.46 -7.96 -0.02
C ARG A 76 4.24 -8.21 0.85
N GLU A 77 3.23 -7.34 0.77
CA GLU A 77 1.98 -7.49 1.53
C GLU A 77 1.20 -8.74 1.09
N ILE A 78 1.07 -8.97 -0.22
CA ILE A 78 0.47 -10.20 -0.77
C ILE A 78 1.27 -11.41 -0.28
N ARG A 79 2.61 -11.36 -0.35
CA ARG A 79 3.45 -12.46 0.13
C ARG A 79 3.21 -12.75 1.59
N GLU A 80 3.08 -11.74 2.45
CA GLU A 80 2.86 -11.94 3.89
C GLU A 80 1.43 -12.42 4.19
N ARG A 81 0.43 -11.84 3.53
CA ARG A 81 -0.98 -12.17 3.74
C ARG A 81 -1.33 -13.58 3.28
N TYR A 82 -0.70 -14.05 2.22
CA TYR A 82 -0.82 -15.42 1.70
C TYR A 82 0.37 -16.29 2.09
N ARG A 83 1.23 -15.83 3.03
CA ARG A 83 2.34 -16.62 3.52
C ARG A 83 1.78 -17.81 4.26
N ILE A 84 2.20 -19.00 3.88
CA ILE A 84 2.02 -20.18 4.70
C ILE A 84 3.11 -20.12 5.78
N PRO A 85 2.76 -19.93 7.07
CA PRO A 85 3.76 -19.91 8.14
C PRO A 85 4.43 -21.27 8.21
N SER A 86 5.68 -21.33 8.67
CA SER A 86 6.31 -22.60 9.00
C SER A 86 5.53 -23.33 10.10
N PHE A 87 5.70 -24.65 10.19
CA PHE A 87 5.00 -25.41 11.22
C PHE A 87 5.38 -24.93 12.64
N ARG A 88 6.64 -24.52 12.84
CA ARG A 88 7.11 -23.95 14.10
C ARG A 88 6.39 -22.65 14.46
N GLU A 89 6.22 -21.75 13.51
CA GLU A 89 5.47 -20.50 13.72
C GLU A 89 4.01 -20.81 14.01
N TYR A 90 3.38 -21.69 13.24
CA TYR A 90 1.99 -22.07 13.44
C TYR A 90 1.74 -22.67 14.83
N ARG A 91 2.68 -23.46 15.34
CA ARG A 91 2.57 -24.09 16.67
C ARG A 91 2.42 -23.07 17.80
N ILE A 92 3.17 -21.96 17.72
CA ILE A 92 3.11 -20.86 18.69
C ILE A 92 1.71 -20.25 18.71
N PHE A 93 1.08 -20.08 17.53
CA PHE A 93 -0.30 -19.57 17.45
C PHE A 93 -1.35 -20.60 17.88
N TYR A 94 -1.12 -21.87 17.57
CA TYR A 94 -2.04 -22.96 17.92
C TYR A 94 -2.24 -23.06 19.45
N ASP A 95 -1.14 -22.94 20.21
CA ASP A 95 -1.16 -22.94 21.68
C ASP A 95 -1.88 -21.73 22.30
N LEU A 96 -1.87 -20.60 21.59
CA LEU A 96 -2.43 -19.35 22.10
C LEU A 96 -3.91 -19.15 21.73
N GLU A 97 -4.36 -19.68 20.58
CA GLU A 97 -5.65 -19.29 19.99
C GLU A 97 -6.62 -20.45 19.71
N ILE A 98 -6.15 -21.70 19.57
CA ILE A 98 -6.96 -22.76 18.93
C ILE A 98 -7.44 -23.85 19.91
N GLU A 99 -6.58 -24.35 20.79
CA GLU A 99 -6.99 -25.29 21.85
C GLU A 99 -6.32 -24.88 23.16
N PRO A 100 -7.05 -24.28 24.13
CA PRO A 100 -6.53 -24.20 25.49
C PRO A 100 -6.35 -25.64 25.97
N ILE A 101 -5.14 -25.98 26.42
CA ILE A 101 -4.82 -27.31 26.96
C ILE A 101 -5.85 -27.61 28.05
N PRO A 102 -6.68 -28.66 27.91
CA PRO A 102 -7.69 -28.96 28.91
C PRO A 102 -6.98 -29.29 30.23
N ASN A 103 -7.24 -28.48 31.26
CA ASN A 103 -6.62 -28.52 32.59
C ASN A 103 -6.77 -29.86 33.34
N ASN A 104 -7.44 -30.86 32.78
CA ASN A 104 -7.90 -32.04 33.53
C ASN A 104 -7.10 -33.32 33.30
N ASP A 105 -5.99 -33.32 32.56
CA ASP A 105 -5.15 -34.53 32.41
C ASP A 105 -3.68 -34.19 32.10
N LEU A 106 -3.02 -33.39 32.95
CA LEU A 106 -1.59 -33.11 32.80
C LEU A 106 -0.72 -34.38 32.83
N ASP A 107 -1.20 -35.46 33.43
CA ASP A 107 -0.47 -36.74 33.52
C ASP A 107 -0.63 -37.63 32.28
N SER A 108 -1.59 -37.38 31.39
CA SER A 108 -1.80 -38.16 30.15
C SER A 108 -1.58 -37.37 28.86
N TYR A 109 -1.21 -36.09 28.97
CA TYR A 109 -0.96 -35.23 27.81
C TYR A 109 0.37 -35.57 27.14
N ASP A 110 0.37 -36.65 26.38
CA ASP A 110 1.49 -37.08 25.56
C ASP A 110 1.83 -35.98 24.54
N PHE A 111 3.01 -35.38 24.70
CA PHE A 111 3.57 -34.35 23.81
C PHE A 111 3.47 -34.76 22.34
N TYR A 112 3.64 -36.05 22.04
CA TYR A 112 3.54 -36.57 20.69
C TYR A 112 2.10 -36.49 20.14
N SER A 113 1.11 -36.86 20.96
CA SER A 113 -0.31 -36.77 20.62
C SER A 113 -0.76 -35.33 20.38
N TRP A 114 -0.25 -34.36 21.15
CA TRP A 114 -0.49 -32.93 20.91
C TRP A 114 0.18 -32.43 19.61
N MET A 115 1.45 -32.78 19.39
CA MET A 115 2.18 -32.44 18.16
C MET A 115 1.45 -32.96 16.91
N LEU A 116 0.90 -34.17 16.96
CA LEU A 116 0.10 -34.73 15.86
C LEU A 116 -1.21 -33.97 15.62
N ARG A 117 -1.88 -33.50 16.67
CA ARG A 117 -3.08 -32.66 16.52
C ARG A 117 -2.74 -31.34 15.85
N CYS A 118 -1.69 -30.68 16.32
CA CYS A 118 -1.23 -29.42 15.71
C CYS A 118 -0.82 -29.63 14.23
N ALA A 119 -0.14 -30.74 13.91
CA ALA A 119 0.24 -31.07 12.53
C ALA A 119 -0.97 -31.30 11.62
N LYS A 120 -1.99 -32.02 12.11
CA LYS A 120 -3.26 -32.22 11.40
C LYS A 120 -4.00 -30.90 11.18
N ALA A 121 -4.03 -30.02 12.17
CA ALA A 121 -4.65 -28.71 12.06
C ALA A 121 -3.91 -27.83 11.02
N TYR A 122 -2.58 -27.83 11.06
CA TYR A 122 -1.73 -27.15 10.08
C TYR A 122 -1.98 -27.65 8.65
N TRP A 123 -2.06 -28.98 8.48
CA TRP A 123 -2.36 -29.59 7.18
C TRP A 123 -3.76 -29.22 6.68
N ARG A 124 -4.79 -29.27 7.54
CA ARG A 124 -6.14 -28.85 7.16
C ARG A 124 -6.20 -27.38 6.74
N ARG A 125 -5.43 -26.51 7.40
CA ARG A 125 -5.46 -25.07 7.17
C ARG A 125 -4.68 -24.64 5.93
N TYR A 126 -3.52 -25.25 5.66
CA TYR A 126 -2.61 -24.81 4.61
C TYR A 126 -2.35 -25.85 3.51
N GLY A 127 -2.92 -27.05 3.62
CA GLY A 127 -2.73 -28.15 2.66
C GLY A 127 -1.30 -28.71 2.64
N LYS A 128 -0.48 -28.37 3.64
CA LYS A 128 0.94 -28.76 3.72
C LYS A 128 1.22 -29.51 5.01
N TRP A 129 1.98 -30.60 4.91
CA TRP A 129 2.51 -31.28 6.08
C TRP A 129 3.75 -30.55 6.62
N PRO A 130 4.09 -30.64 7.91
CA PRO A 130 5.34 -30.10 8.45
C PRO A 130 6.56 -30.62 7.69
N THR A 131 7.56 -29.75 7.48
CA THR A 131 8.77 -30.16 6.75
C THR A 131 9.56 -31.21 7.55
N PRO A 132 10.39 -32.06 6.91
CA PRO A 132 11.24 -33.01 7.64
C PRO A 132 12.16 -32.35 8.68
N ALA A 133 12.59 -31.12 8.44
CA ALA A 133 13.38 -30.35 9.39
C ALA A 133 12.58 -29.97 10.64
N ASP A 134 11.31 -29.58 10.48
CA ASP A 134 10.36 -29.34 11.57
C ASP A 134 9.92 -30.66 12.24
N ALA A 135 9.88 -31.76 11.46
CA ALA A 135 9.48 -33.08 11.89
C ALA A 135 10.50 -33.75 12.85
N ARG A 136 11.75 -33.26 12.90
CA ARG A 136 12.75 -33.73 13.88
C ARG A 136 12.33 -33.46 15.33
N GLN A 137 11.42 -32.52 15.55
CA GLN A 137 10.87 -32.22 16.88
C GLN A 137 9.84 -33.24 17.38
N PHE A 138 9.38 -34.17 16.53
CA PHE A 138 8.47 -35.25 16.92
C PHE A 138 9.19 -36.37 17.71
N GLY A 139 10.51 -36.23 17.91
CA GLY A 139 11.36 -37.27 18.50
C GLY A 139 11.62 -38.42 17.53
N ASN A 140 12.54 -39.32 17.90
CA ASN A 140 12.65 -40.62 17.25
C ASN A 140 11.42 -41.44 17.65
N SER A 141 10.33 -41.34 16.89
CA SER A 141 9.25 -42.31 17.04
C SER A 141 9.82 -43.68 16.67
N SER A 142 9.76 -44.64 17.61
CA SER A 142 10.12 -46.05 17.36
C SER A 142 9.31 -46.67 16.22
N ARG A 143 8.21 -46.03 15.85
CA ARG A 143 7.41 -46.31 14.65
C ARG A 143 7.82 -45.35 13.54
N ARG A 144 8.38 -45.88 12.45
CA ARG A 144 8.51 -45.12 11.19
C ARG A 144 7.10 -44.86 10.68
N PHE A 145 6.71 -43.60 10.64
CA PHE A 145 5.51 -43.18 9.92
C PHE A 145 5.94 -42.69 8.54
N GLU A 146 5.55 -43.43 7.52
CA GLU A 146 5.60 -42.93 6.14
C GLU A 146 4.45 -41.94 5.97
N TRP A 147 4.80 -40.67 5.86
CA TRP A 147 3.81 -39.62 5.61
C TRP A 147 3.60 -39.51 4.10
N PRO A 148 2.35 -39.43 3.63
CA PRO A 148 2.08 -39.23 2.22
C PRO A 148 2.66 -37.88 1.81
N ASN A 149 3.65 -37.91 0.91
CA ASN A 149 4.19 -36.71 0.32
C ASN A 149 3.10 -36.08 -0.55
N SER A 150 2.42 -35.07 -0.01
CA SER A 150 1.45 -34.21 -0.71
C SER A 150 0.08 -34.87 -1.02
N PRO A 151 -0.99 -34.07 -1.21
CA PRO A 151 -2.34 -34.61 -1.25
C PRO A 151 -2.54 -35.40 -2.54
N THR A 152 -2.95 -36.66 -2.42
CA THR A 152 -3.67 -37.35 -3.49
C THR A 152 -4.93 -36.55 -3.77
N LYS A 153 -5.01 -35.97 -4.98
CA LYS A 153 -6.24 -35.44 -5.52
C LYS A 153 -7.21 -36.62 -5.68
N GLU A 154 -8.26 -36.64 -4.86
CA GLU A 154 -9.50 -37.35 -5.15
C GLU A 154 -10.54 -36.34 -5.63
#